data_AF-F8EVG1-F1
#
_entry.id   AF-F8EVG1-F1
#
_cell.length_a   1.000
_cell.length_b   1.000
_cell.length_c   1.000
_cell.angle_alpha   90.00
_cell.angle_beta   90.00
_cell.angle_gamma   90.00
#
_symmetry.space_group_name_H-M   'P 1'
#
loop_
_entity.id
_entity.type
_entity.pdbx_description
1 polymer ?
#
loop_
_entity_poly.entity_id
_entity_poly.type
_entity_poly.pdbx_seq_one_letter_code
_entity_poly.pdbx_strand_id
1 'polypeptide(L)'
;MPFDKDDQSFFINDKVNDTIQKKQQELKLFREALPSGGRLAGLDVGTKTIGLAVCDSQWIIASPSETIRRKKFTLDFELLKQFITKQQIKGLVIGLPLSLDGTDSPRTQSVRAFSRNMEPLGLPVLMWDERWSTKAVTRTLLEADASRARRSEVVDKMAAAYILQGAIDSFAMI
;
A
#
# COMPACT_ATOMS: atom_id res chain seq x y z
N MET A 1 12.76 -41.18 0.24
CA MET A 1 13.99 -40.47 -0.17
C MET A 1 13.94 -39.07 0.42
N PRO A 2 14.96 -38.58 1.12
CA PRO A 2 14.99 -37.20 1.57
C PRO A 2 15.29 -36.29 0.36
N PHE A 3 14.55 -35.20 0.23
CA PHE A 3 14.79 -34.15 -0.75
C PHE A 3 16.17 -33.50 -0.49
N ASP A 4 16.97 -33.31 -1.54
CA ASP A 4 18.29 -32.70 -1.45
C ASP A 4 18.17 -31.18 -1.13
N LYS A 5 19.16 -30.62 -0.44
CA LYS A 5 19.19 -29.19 -0.08
C LYS A 5 19.28 -28.27 -1.29
N ASP A 6 19.91 -28.76 -2.37
CA ASP A 6 20.06 -28.00 -3.62
C ASP A 6 18.73 -27.84 -4.34
N ASP A 7 17.89 -28.89 -4.37
CA ASP A 7 16.53 -28.82 -4.90
C ASP A 7 15.67 -27.81 -4.14
N GLN A 8 15.73 -27.80 -2.81
CA GLN A 8 15.00 -26.81 -2.00
C GLN A 8 15.43 -25.37 -2.32
N SER A 9 16.73 -25.13 -2.50
CA SER A 9 17.25 -23.79 -2.83
C SER A 9 16.79 -23.32 -4.22
N PHE A 10 16.73 -24.24 -5.19
CA PHE A 10 16.24 -23.97 -6.54
C PHE A 10 14.74 -23.62 -6.55
N PHE A 11 13.90 -24.43 -5.88
CA PHE A 11 12.46 -24.16 -5.78
C PHE A 11 12.14 -22.83 -5.05
N ILE A 12 12.97 -22.43 -4.09
CA ILE A 12 12.82 -21.14 -3.41
C ILE A 12 13.17 -19.99 -4.36
N ASN A 13 14.27 -20.10 -5.10
CA ASN A 13 14.69 -19.08 -6.05
C ASN A 13 13.67 -18.86 -7.18
N ASP A 14 13.08 -19.93 -7.73
CA ASP A 14 12.03 -19.83 -8.76
C ASP A 14 10.77 -19.14 -8.23
N LYS A 15 10.27 -19.52 -7.05
CA LYS A 15 9.08 -18.87 -6.45
C LYS A 15 9.30 -17.40 -6.12
N VAL A 16 10.51 -17.02 -5.70
CA VAL A 16 10.87 -15.62 -5.44
C VAL A 16 10.86 -14.83 -6.75
N ASN A 17 11.45 -15.37 -7.83
CA ASN A 17 11.45 -14.75 -9.14
C ASN A 17 10.04 -14.55 -9.70
N ASP A 18 9.17 -15.56 -9.61
CA ASP A 18 7.77 -15.47 -10.04
C ASP A 18 7.01 -14.36 -9.33
N THR A 19 7.25 -14.21 -8.02
CA THR A 19 6.62 -13.17 -7.20
C THR A 19 7.07 -11.77 -7.62
N ILE A 20 8.36 -11.61 -7.91
CA ILE A 20 8.93 -10.33 -8.39
C ILE A 20 8.36 -9.97 -9.76
N GLN A 21 8.30 -10.93 -10.69
CA GLN A 21 7.75 -10.70 -12.03
C GLN A 21 6.27 -10.31 -11.98
N LYS A 22 5.48 -11.03 -11.18
CA LYS A 22 4.07 -10.70 -10.99
C LYS A 22 3.88 -9.28 -10.46
N LYS A 23 4.68 -8.87 -9.47
CA LYS A 23 4.66 -7.48 -8.96
C LYS A 23 4.94 -6.47 -10.06
N GLN A 24 6.04 -6.66 -10.80
CA GLN A 24 6.45 -5.73 -11.85
C GLN A 24 5.33 -5.58 -12.89
N GLN A 25 4.66 -6.68 -13.22
CA GLN A 25 3.50 -6.65 -14.09
C GLN A 25 2.32 -5.87 -13.49
N GLU A 26 1.96 -6.08 -12.22
CA GLU A 26 0.89 -5.33 -11.54
C GLU A 26 1.19 -3.83 -11.48
N LEU A 27 2.44 -3.45 -11.17
CA LEU A 27 2.89 -2.06 -11.18
C LEU A 27 2.78 -1.42 -12.57
N LYS A 28 3.25 -2.14 -13.59
CA LYS A 28 3.18 -1.68 -14.98
C LYS A 28 1.75 -1.46 -15.43
N LEU A 29 0.85 -2.42 -15.17
CA LEU A 29 -0.57 -2.31 -15.51
C LEU A 29 -1.23 -1.12 -14.80
N PHE A 30 -0.91 -0.89 -13.53
CA PHE A 30 -1.41 0.27 -12.80
C PHE A 30 -0.91 1.59 -13.39
N ARG A 31 0.38 1.69 -13.73
CA ARG A 31 0.96 2.87 -14.38
C ARG A 31 0.33 3.15 -15.75
N GLU A 32 0.12 2.10 -16.55
CA GLU A 32 -0.51 2.17 -17.87
C GLU A 32 -1.98 2.59 -17.81
N ALA A 33 -2.70 2.23 -16.75
CA ALA A 33 -4.07 2.68 -16.52
C ALA A 33 -4.18 4.19 -16.24
N LEU A 34 -3.07 4.85 -15.91
CA LEU A 34 -2.98 6.28 -15.57
C LEU A 34 -1.89 6.97 -16.41
N PRO A 35 -2.01 7.03 -17.75
CA PRO A 35 -0.93 7.47 -18.63
C PRO A 35 -0.53 8.93 -18.40
N SER A 36 -1.49 9.80 -18.07
CA SER A 36 -1.28 11.21 -17.74
C SER A 36 -0.95 11.48 -16.26
N GLY A 37 -0.77 10.42 -15.45
CA GLY A 37 -0.58 10.53 -14.00
C GLY A 37 -1.87 10.95 -13.29
N GLY A 38 -1.74 11.84 -12.30
CA GLY A 38 -2.85 12.33 -11.49
C GLY A 38 -2.75 11.89 -10.03
N ARG A 39 -3.46 12.59 -9.15
CA ARG A 39 -3.35 12.38 -7.71
C ARG A 39 -3.80 10.96 -7.32
N LEU A 40 -2.95 10.24 -6.59
CA LEU A 40 -3.29 8.95 -6.00
C LEU A 40 -3.67 9.11 -4.53
N ALA A 41 -4.39 8.14 -3.99
CA ALA A 41 -4.61 8.00 -2.57
C ALA A 41 -3.98 6.73 -2.02
N GLY A 42 -3.27 6.85 -0.90
CA GLY A 42 -2.74 5.75 -0.11
C GLY A 42 -3.68 5.40 1.04
N LEU A 43 -3.96 4.12 1.25
CA LEU A 43 -4.84 3.63 2.30
C LEU A 43 -4.10 2.63 3.21
N ASP A 44 -4.03 2.94 4.50
CA ASP A 44 -3.70 1.96 5.55
C ASP A 44 -5.00 1.48 6.19
N VAL A 45 -5.38 0.23 5.91
CA VAL A 45 -6.65 -0.35 6.36
C VAL A 45 -6.46 -1.12 7.66
N GLY A 46 -6.74 -0.44 8.77
CA GLY A 46 -6.81 -1.02 10.11
C GLY A 46 -8.17 -1.62 10.44
N THR A 47 -8.28 -2.27 11.61
CA THR A 47 -9.55 -2.79 12.12
C THR A 47 -10.52 -1.70 12.57
N LYS A 48 -9.99 -0.59 13.10
CA LYS A 48 -10.78 0.53 13.66
C LYS A 48 -10.72 1.80 12.80
N THR A 49 -9.73 1.92 11.93
CA THR A 49 -9.44 3.15 11.18
C THR A 49 -8.97 2.82 9.77
N ILE A 50 -9.13 3.80 8.87
CA ILE A 50 -8.47 3.83 7.57
C ILE A 50 -7.66 5.12 7.54
N GLY A 51 -6.34 4.99 7.60
CA GLY A 51 -5.43 6.13 7.39
C GLY A 51 -5.41 6.47 5.91
N LEU A 52 -5.52 7.76 5.56
CA LEU A 52 -5.47 8.23 4.17
C LEU A 52 -4.24 9.09 3.94
N ALA A 53 -3.66 8.97 2.75
CA ALA A 53 -2.62 9.84 2.23
C ALA A 53 -2.93 10.22 0.78
N VAL A 54 -2.32 11.29 0.30
CA VAL A 54 -2.38 11.72 -1.10
C VAL A 54 -0.98 12.02 -1.61
N CYS A 55 -0.78 11.96 -2.93
CA CYS A 55 0.43 12.46 -3.58
C CYS A 55 0.15 13.62 -4.53
N ASP A 56 1.21 14.25 -5.03
CA ASP A 56 1.10 15.15 -6.17
C ASP A 56 0.82 14.37 -7.47
N SER A 57 0.41 15.08 -8.53
CA SER A 57 0.02 14.45 -9.81
C SER A 57 1.17 13.79 -10.57
N GLN A 58 2.41 14.14 -10.25
CA GLN A 58 3.62 13.58 -10.87
C GLN A 58 4.19 12.41 -10.05
N TRP A 59 3.54 12.04 -8.94
CA TRP A 59 3.93 10.92 -8.08
C TRP A 59 5.33 11.07 -7.48
N ILE A 60 5.64 12.27 -6.99
CA ILE A 60 6.94 12.59 -6.41
C ILE A 60 6.89 12.43 -4.88
N ILE A 61 5.88 13.02 -4.24
CA ILE A 61 5.78 13.07 -2.78
C ILE A 61 4.40 12.68 -2.29
N ALA A 62 4.35 11.79 -1.31
CA ALA A 62 3.16 11.44 -0.55
C ALA A 62 3.09 12.23 0.76
N SER A 63 1.89 12.62 1.17
CA SER A 63 1.65 13.30 2.45
C SER A 63 0.42 12.70 3.15
N PRO A 64 0.44 12.60 4.49
CA PRO A 64 -0.73 12.16 5.24
C PRO A 64 -1.90 13.12 5.02
N SER A 65 -3.10 12.59 5.03
CA SER A 65 -4.35 13.36 4.93
C SER A 65 -5.18 13.12 6.18
N GLU A 66 -6.41 12.63 6.03
CA GLU A 66 -7.34 12.40 7.12
C GLU A 66 -7.40 10.92 7.51
N THR A 67 -8.07 10.61 8.62
CA THR A 67 -8.27 9.23 9.07
C THR A 67 -9.76 8.98 9.22
N ILE A 68 -10.28 7.98 8.52
CA ILE A 68 -11.66 7.54 8.66
C ILE A 68 -11.74 6.59 9.86
N ARG A 69 -12.61 6.89 10.82
CA ARG A 69 -12.97 5.93 11.89
C ARG A 69 -14.01 4.95 11.35
N ARG A 70 -13.65 3.68 11.29
CA ARG A 70 -14.47 2.63 10.70
C ARG A 70 -15.70 2.35 11.56
N LYS A 71 -16.84 2.17 10.90
CA LYS A 71 -18.11 1.76 11.53
C LYS A 71 -18.68 0.59 10.74
N LYS A 72 -19.49 0.89 9.73
CA LYS A 72 -20.06 -0.09 8.80
C LYS A 72 -19.48 0.18 7.43
N PHE A 73 -19.21 -0.88 6.67
CA PHE A 73 -18.59 -0.77 5.36
C PHE A 73 -19.28 0.25 4.44
N THR A 74 -20.62 0.28 4.42
CA THR A 74 -21.38 1.24 3.60
C THR A 74 -21.12 2.70 3.97
N LEU A 75 -20.96 3.01 5.26
CA LEU A 75 -20.62 4.36 5.72
C LEU A 75 -19.15 4.69 5.43
N ASP A 76 -18.26 3.74 5.68
CA ASP A 76 -16.83 3.88 5.42
C ASP A 76 -16.58 4.14 3.91
N PHE A 77 -17.29 3.41 3.05
CA PHE A 77 -17.23 3.54 1.59
C PHE A 77 -17.73 4.91 1.12
N GLU A 78 -18.84 5.40 1.66
CA GLU A 78 -19.38 6.71 1.30
C GLU A 78 -18.43 7.85 1.70
N LEU A 79 -17.84 7.78 2.90
CA LEU A 79 -16.80 8.73 3.32
C LEU A 79 -15.58 8.69 2.40
N LEU A 80 -15.14 7.49 2.02
CA LEU A 80 -14.03 7.34 1.09
C LEU A 80 -14.37 7.90 -0.31
N LYS A 81 -15.59 7.68 -0.79
CA LYS A 81 -16.07 8.21 -2.08
C LYS A 81 -16.11 9.74 -2.07
N GLN A 82 -16.55 10.35 -0.98
CA GLN A 82 -16.53 11.80 -0.80
C GLN A 82 -15.09 12.33 -0.81
N PHE A 83 -14.18 11.68 -0.08
CA PHE A 83 -12.75 12.02 -0.08
C PHE A 83 -12.14 11.93 -1.48
N ILE A 84 -12.39 10.84 -2.20
CA ILE A 84 -11.93 10.60 -3.57
C ILE A 84 -12.40 11.70 -4.51
N THR A 85 -13.68 12.07 -4.42
CA THR A 85 -14.28 13.12 -5.26
C THR A 85 -13.65 14.48 -4.95
N LYS A 86 -13.56 14.83 -3.66
CA LYS A 86 -12.99 16.11 -3.18
C LYS A 86 -11.54 16.28 -3.61
N GLN A 87 -10.74 15.22 -3.52
CA GLN A 87 -9.32 15.24 -3.86
C GLN A 87 -9.03 14.93 -5.33
N GLN A 88 -10.07 14.65 -6.13
CA GLN A 88 -9.96 14.27 -7.54
C GLN A 88 -9.01 13.07 -7.77
N ILE A 89 -9.07 12.09 -6.87
CA ILE A 89 -8.20 10.91 -6.89
C ILE A 89 -8.43 10.10 -8.17
N LYS A 90 -7.32 9.66 -8.79
CA LYS A 90 -7.31 8.88 -10.03
C LYS A 90 -6.97 7.41 -9.84
N GLY A 91 -6.33 7.04 -8.73
CA GLY A 91 -6.03 5.64 -8.41
C GLY A 91 -5.79 5.44 -6.91
N LEU A 92 -5.95 4.20 -6.46
CA LEU A 92 -5.80 3.82 -5.06
C LEU A 92 -4.58 2.90 -4.88
N VAL A 93 -3.81 3.15 -3.83
CA VAL A 93 -2.74 2.26 -3.34
C VAL A 93 -3.13 1.80 -1.95
N ILE A 94 -3.35 0.50 -1.77
CA ILE A 94 -3.82 -0.08 -0.50
C ILE A 94 -2.69 -0.91 0.11
N GLY A 95 -2.30 -0.59 1.34
CA GLY A 95 -1.29 -1.36 2.07
C GLY A 95 -1.75 -2.79 2.31
N LEU A 96 -0.87 -3.74 2.01
CA LEU A 96 -1.11 -5.18 2.11
C LEU A 96 -0.20 -5.76 3.21
N PRO A 97 -0.74 -6.05 4.42
CA PRO A 97 0.05 -6.56 5.52
C PRO A 97 0.26 -8.06 5.33
N LEU A 98 1.34 -8.45 4.66
CA LEU A 98 1.77 -9.85 4.53
C LEU A 98 2.55 -10.31 5.77
N SER A 99 2.50 -11.61 6.04
CA SER A 99 3.40 -12.24 7.01
C SER A 99 4.86 -12.08 6.60
N LEU A 100 5.81 -12.27 7.54
CA LEU A 100 7.24 -12.13 7.25
C LEU A 100 7.72 -13.08 6.14
N ASP A 101 7.12 -14.27 6.06
CA ASP A 101 7.36 -15.27 5.01
C ASP A 101 6.57 -15.00 3.71
N GLY A 102 5.80 -13.91 3.65
CA GLY A 102 5.00 -13.51 2.48
C GLY A 102 3.63 -14.17 2.37
N THR A 103 3.24 -14.97 3.35
CA THR A 103 1.94 -15.66 3.34
C THR A 103 0.77 -14.74 3.72
N ASP A 104 -0.43 -15.10 3.25
CA ASP A 104 -1.68 -14.41 3.61
C ASP A 104 -2.08 -14.74 5.06
N SER A 105 -2.29 -13.71 5.86
CA SER A 105 -2.91 -13.78 7.19
C SER A 105 -4.41 -13.46 7.12
N PRO A 106 -5.20 -13.67 8.20
CA PRO A 106 -6.57 -13.17 8.27
C PRO A 106 -6.68 -11.65 8.01
N ARG A 107 -5.68 -10.87 8.42
CA ARG A 107 -5.62 -9.43 8.13
C ARG A 107 -5.41 -9.18 6.64
N THR A 108 -4.51 -9.93 6.00
CA THR A 108 -4.28 -9.85 4.55
C THR A 108 -5.56 -10.14 3.77
N GLN A 109 -6.26 -11.22 4.12
CA GLN A 109 -7.52 -11.59 3.45
C GLN A 109 -8.59 -10.52 3.63
N SER A 110 -8.68 -9.92 4.82
CA SER A 110 -9.59 -8.81 5.10
C SER A 110 -9.30 -7.59 4.23
N VAL A 111 -8.01 -7.23 4.07
CA VAL A 111 -7.59 -6.13 3.19
C VAL A 111 -7.89 -6.44 1.72
N ARG A 112 -7.63 -7.67 1.25
CA ARG A 112 -7.99 -8.08 -0.12
C ARG A 112 -9.49 -8.00 -0.37
N ALA A 113 -10.31 -8.41 0.60
CA ALA A 113 -11.76 -8.28 0.52
C ALA A 113 -12.19 -6.81 0.50
N PHE A 114 -11.59 -5.96 1.33
CA PHE A 114 -11.81 -4.52 1.30
C PHE A 114 -11.49 -3.93 -0.08
N SER A 115 -10.33 -4.28 -0.65
CA SER A 115 -9.90 -3.85 -1.99
C SER A 115 -10.89 -4.27 -3.08
N ARG A 116 -11.41 -5.50 -3.06
CA ARG A 116 -12.44 -5.94 -4.02
C ARG A 116 -13.71 -5.11 -3.90
N ASN A 117 -14.13 -4.79 -2.68
CA ASN A 117 -15.31 -3.96 -2.48
C ASN A 117 -15.13 -2.50 -2.93
N MET A 118 -13.92 -2.09 -3.34
CA MET A 118 -13.66 -0.78 -3.96
C MET A 118 -13.95 -0.76 -5.47
N GLU A 119 -14.19 -1.90 -6.11
CA GLU A 119 -14.50 -2.01 -7.55
C GLU A 119 -15.57 -1.01 -8.04
N PRO A 120 -16.67 -0.75 -7.30
CA PRO A 120 -17.68 0.22 -7.74
C PRO A 120 -17.20 1.67 -7.84
N LEU A 121 -16.01 2.01 -7.33
CA LEU A 121 -15.40 3.33 -7.51
C LEU A 121 -14.87 3.53 -8.93
N GLY A 122 -14.66 2.45 -9.70
CA GLY A 122 -14.17 2.53 -11.08
C GLY A 122 -12.73 3.08 -11.19
N LEU A 123 -11.96 3.02 -10.10
CA LEU A 123 -10.56 3.46 -10.07
C LEU A 123 -9.62 2.27 -10.16
N PRO A 124 -8.46 2.40 -10.83
CA PRO A 124 -7.36 1.46 -10.69
C PRO A 124 -6.96 1.31 -9.22
N VAL A 125 -6.72 0.08 -8.78
CA VAL A 125 -6.28 -0.25 -7.41
C VAL A 125 -5.00 -1.08 -7.47
N LEU A 126 -3.98 -0.64 -6.75
CA LEU A 126 -2.74 -1.38 -6.51
C LEU A 126 -2.71 -1.83 -5.05
N MET A 127 -2.50 -3.12 -4.81
CA MET A 127 -2.17 -3.61 -3.47
C MET A 127 -0.65 -3.55 -3.28
N TRP A 128 -0.21 -2.87 -2.22
CA TRP A 128 1.20 -2.61 -1.97
C TRP A 128 1.69 -3.38 -0.76
N ASP A 129 2.63 -4.31 -0.95
CA ASP A 129 3.30 -4.99 0.16
C ASP A 129 4.15 -3.97 0.93
N GLU A 130 3.75 -3.69 2.18
CA GLU A 130 4.39 -2.71 3.05
C GLU A 130 5.87 -3.03 3.32
N ARG A 131 6.27 -4.31 3.21
CA ARG A 131 7.67 -4.75 3.37
C ARG A 131 8.59 -4.22 2.29
N TRP A 132 8.03 -3.71 1.19
CA TRP A 132 8.78 -3.13 0.08
C TRP A 132 8.96 -1.61 0.20
N SER A 133 8.40 -0.99 1.23
CA SER A 133 8.86 0.34 1.64
C SER A 133 10.33 0.22 2.10
N THR A 134 11.19 1.12 1.62
CA THR A 134 12.58 1.11 2.11
C THR A 134 12.56 1.48 3.59
N LYS A 135 13.28 0.72 4.42
CA LYS A 135 13.52 1.11 5.82
C LYS A 135 14.11 2.53 5.92
N ALA A 136 14.73 3.03 4.85
CA ALA A 136 15.22 4.40 4.71
C ALA A 136 14.10 5.43 4.64
N VAL A 137 13.03 5.23 3.86
CA VAL A 137 11.85 6.13 3.84
C VAL A 137 11.21 6.21 5.23
N THR A 138 11.09 5.07 5.91
CA THR A 138 10.63 5.04 7.30
C THR A 138 11.62 5.76 8.23
N ARG A 139 12.93 5.59 8.06
CA ARG A 139 13.94 6.11 9.00
C ARG A 139 14.24 7.61 8.84
N THR A 140 14.41 8.10 7.63
CA THR A 140 14.74 9.52 7.35
C THR A 140 13.59 10.46 7.74
N LEU A 141 12.33 10.02 7.62
CA LEU A 141 11.16 10.81 8.05
C LEU A 141 10.89 10.71 9.57
N LEU A 142 11.41 9.68 10.26
CA LEU A 142 11.25 9.46 11.71
C LEU A 142 12.40 10.00 12.56
N GLU A 143 13.49 10.47 11.95
CA GLU A 143 14.64 11.08 12.64
C GLU A 143 14.39 12.53 13.09
N ALA A 144 13.22 13.10 12.77
CA ALA A 144 12.72 14.32 13.39
C ALA A 144 12.23 14.03 14.82
N ASP A 145 13.01 14.50 15.80
CA ASP A 145 12.96 14.22 17.23
C ASP A 145 11.56 14.15 17.89
N ALA A 146 11.32 13.05 18.61
CA ALA A 146 10.41 12.96 19.75
C ALA A 146 10.59 11.61 20.48
N SER A 147 10.12 11.49 21.73
CA SER A 147 10.19 10.27 22.56
C SER A 147 9.58 9.01 21.88
N ARG A 148 9.94 7.80 22.35
CA ARG A 148 9.43 6.51 21.81
C ARG A 148 7.90 6.46 21.65
N ALA A 149 7.15 7.02 22.59
CA ALA A 149 5.69 7.09 22.53
C ALA A 149 5.20 8.02 21.41
N ARG A 150 5.81 9.21 21.30
CA ARG A 150 5.46 10.17 20.26
C ARG A 150 5.87 9.71 18.86
N ARG A 151 6.95 8.91 18.74
CA ARG A 151 7.31 8.22 17.49
C ARG A 151 6.22 7.25 17.05
N SER A 152 5.66 6.45 17.97
CA SER A 152 4.57 5.53 17.62
C SER A 152 3.35 6.27 17.09
N GLU A 153 2.97 7.38 17.74
CA GLU A 153 1.84 8.20 17.26
C GLU A 153 2.10 8.85 15.90
N VAL A 154 3.34 9.25 15.63
CA VAL A 154 3.73 9.80 14.32
C VAL A 154 3.73 8.70 13.26
N VAL A 155 4.29 7.53 13.55
CA VAL A 155 4.29 6.36 12.66
C VAL A 155 2.86 5.99 12.26
N ASP A 156 1.96 5.87 13.23
CA ASP A 156 0.56 5.52 12.96
C ASP A 156 -0.13 6.56 12.06
N LYS A 157 0.15 7.85 12.25
CA LYS A 157 -0.39 8.92 11.41
C LYS A 157 0.23 8.96 10.01
N MET A 158 1.45 8.45 9.85
CA MET A 158 2.21 8.47 8.61
C MET A 158 2.10 7.17 7.81
N ALA A 159 1.53 6.10 8.38
CA ALA A 159 1.48 4.76 7.76
C ALA A 159 0.97 4.78 6.32
N ALA A 160 -0.17 5.42 6.08
CA ALA A 160 -0.74 5.56 4.74
C ALA A 160 0.16 6.33 3.76
N ALA A 161 0.90 7.34 4.26
CA ALA A 161 1.85 8.10 3.46
C ALA A 161 3.08 7.25 3.12
N TYR A 162 3.56 6.40 4.02
CA TYR A 162 4.67 5.47 3.75
C TYR A 162 4.30 4.39 2.74
N ILE A 163 3.08 3.85 2.83
CA ILE A 163 2.54 2.95 1.81
C ILE A 163 2.56 3.62 0.45
N LEU A 164 2.01 4.84 0.36
CA LEU A 164 1.93 5.55 -0.90
C LEU A 164 3.30 5.93 -1.44
N GLN A 165 4.20 6.43 -0.58
CA GLN A 165 5.56 6.81 -0.97
C GLN A 165 6.32 5.61 -1.53
N GLY A 166 6.27 4.45 -0.84
CA GLY A 166 6.96 3.25 -1.30
C GLY A 166 6.48 2.77 -2.68
N ALA A 167 5.17 2.88 -2.95
CA ALA A 167 4.61 2.54 -4.26
C ALA A 167 5.07 3.52 -5.34
N ILE A 168 5.01 4.84 -5.08
CA ILE A 168 5.40 5.84 -6.09
C ILE A 168 6.90 5.87 -6.37
N ASP A 169 7.75 5.65 -5.36
CA ASP A 169 9.20 5.49 -5.54
C ASP A 169 9.50 4.29 -6.47
N SER A 170 8.68 3.24 -6.41
CA SER A 170 8.84 2.06 -7.27
C SER A 170 8.40 2.31 -8.71
N PHE A 171 7.48 3.25 -8.94
CA PHE A 171 7.14 3.68 -10.31
C PHE A 171 8.26 4.47 -10.97
N ALA A 172 9.10 5.17 -10.21
CA ALA A 172 10.25 5.89 -10.76
C ALA A 172 11.38 4.96 -11.25
N MET A 173 11.33 3.67 -10.90
CA MET A 173 12.34 2.67 -11.26
C MET A 173 11.96 1.81 -12.46
N ILE A 174 10.76 2.00 -13.04
CA ILE A 174 10.22 1.22 -14.18
C ILE A 174 9.91 2.14 -15.36
#